data_AF-A0A2E2B735-F1
#
_entry.id   AF-A0A2E2B735-F1
#
_cell.length_a   1.000
_cell.length_b   1.000
_cell.length_c   1.000
_cell.angle_alpha   90.00
_cell.angle_beta   90.00
_cell.angle_gamma   90.00
#
_symmetry.space_group_name_H-M   'P 1'
#
loop_
_entity.id
_entity.type
_entity.pdbx_description
1 polymer ?
#
loop_
_entity_poly.entity_id
_entity_poly.type
_entity_poly.pdbx_seq_one_letter_code
_entity_poly.pdbx_strand_id
1 'polypeptide(L)' 'RARIKERAKTSGRVDDQDDEKITTRIRVYEKETAPVADFYKNQSKYQGINGVGSISDIFNTLTQVIDQRNS' A
#
# COMPACT_ATOMS: atom_id res chain seq x y z
N ARG A 1 6.03 -9.53 -2.96
CA ARG A 1 6.40 -9.47 -4.40
C ARG A 1 5.40 -10.17 -5.33
N ALA A 2 4.71 -11.23 -4.88
CA ALA A 2 3.75 -11.99 -5.71
C ALA A 2 2.70 -11.14 -6.45
N ARG A 3 2.07 -10.15 -5.78
CA ARG A 3 1.08 -9.27 -6.41
C ARG A 3 1.62 -8.43 -7.57
N ILE A 4 2.86 -7.91 -7.46
CA ILE A 4 3.49 -7.12 -8.52
C ILE A 4 3.82 -8.02 -9.71
N LYS A 5 4.38 -9.21 -9.45
CA LYS A 5 4.69 -10.19 -10.49
C LYS A 5 3.43 -10.67 -11.22
N GLU A 6 2.32 -10.86 -10.51
CA GLU A 6 1.05 -11.24 -11.14
C GLU A 6 0.48 -10.11 -12.01
N ARG A 7 0.57 -8.86 -11.54
CA ARG A 7 0.18 -7.68 -12.35
C ARG A 7 1.04 -7.53 -13.61
N ALA A 8 2.33 -7.85 -13.54
CA ALA A 8 3.24 -7.76 -14.68
C ALA A 8 2.81 -8.66 -15.86
N LYS A 9 2.17 -9.80 -15.57
CA LYS A 9 1.70 -10.77 -16.58
C LYS A 9 0.52 -10.25 -17.40
N THR A 10 -0.33 -9.40 -16.82
CA THR A 10 -1.61 -9.00 -17.42
C THR A 10 -1.69 -7.53 -17.81
N SER A 11 -0.81 -6.67 -17.29
CA SER A 11 -0.95 -5.21 -17.42
C SER A 11 -0.08 -4.55 -18.50
N GLY A 12 0.84 -5.28 -19.15
CA GLY A 12 1.79 -4.70 -20.11
C GLY A 12 2.78 -3.69 -19.50
N ARG A 13 2.82 -3.57 -18.17
CA ARG A 13 3.73 -2.68 -17.44
C ARG A 13 5.14 -3.24 -17.41
N VAL A 14 5.98 -2.74 -18.31
CA VAL A 14 7.40 -3.13 -18.46
C VAL A 14 8.20 -2.92 -17.16
N ASP A 15 7.82 -1.95 -16.32
CA ASP A 15 8.49 -1.68 -15.04
C ASP A 15 8.17 -2.69 -13.93
N ASP A 16 7.10 -3.47 -14.06
CA ASP A 16 6.74 -4.54 -13.12
C ASP A 16 7.40 -5.90 -13.48
N GLN A 17 8.12 -5.99 -14.61
CA GLN A 17 8.81 -7.20 -15.08
C GLN A 17 10.29 -7.26 -14.64
N ASP A 18 10.84 -6.15 -14.17
CA ASP A 18 12.24 -5.99 -13.81
C ASP A 18 12.41 -5.99 -12.28
N ASP A 19 13.02 -7.05 -11.75
CA ASP A 19 13.22 -7.22 -10.30
C ASP A 19 14.11 -6.10 -9.70
N GLU A 20 15.00 -5.47 -10.48
CA GLU A 20 15.81 -4.33 -10.04
C GLU A 20 14.96 -3.07 -9.89
N LYS A 21 14.04 -2.82 -10.82
CA LYS A 21 13.07 -1.71 -10.72
C LYS A 21 12.11 -1.90 -9.56
N ILE A 22 11.61 -3.12 -9.33
CA ILE A 22 10.77 -3.42 -8.16
C ILE A 22 11.54 -3.13 -6.87
N THR A 23 12.79 -3.57 -6.78
CA THR A 23 13.64 -3.32 -5.60
C THR A 23 13.89 -1.83 -5.40
N THR A 24 14.17 -1.09 -6.49
CA THR A 24 14.34 0.36 -6.45
C THR A 24 13.09 1.07 -5.95
N ARG A 25 11.89 0.68 -6.42
CA ARG A 25 10.62 1.25 -5.96
C ARG A 25 10.37 1.02 -4.47
N ILE A 26 10.66 -0.18 -3.97
CA ILE A 26 10.56 -0.48 -2.53
C ILE A 26 11.52 0.41 -1.74
N ARG A 27 12.79 0.50 -2.16
CA ARG A 27 13.79 1.34 -1.49
C ARG A 27 13.38 2.83 -1.45
N VAL A 28 12.87 3.36 -2.56
CA VAL A 28 12.39 4.75 -2.63
C VAL A 28 11.20 4.96 -1.70
N TYR A 29 10.24 4.03 -1.69
CA TYR A 29 9.12 4.08 -0.75
C TYR A 29 9.60 4.15 0.71
N GLU A 30 10.49 3.25 1.13
CA GLU A 30 11.03 3.22 2.50
C GLU A 30 11.79 4.50 2.86
N LYS A 31 12.58 5.04 1.93
CA LYS A 31 13.41 6.22 2.19
C LYS A 31 12.62 7.52 2.19
N GLU A 32 11.64 7.65 1.29
CA GLU A 32 11.04 8.95 0.97
C GLU A 32 9.56 9.01 1.32
N THR A 33 8.81 7.93 1.16
CA THR A 33 7.36 7.90 1.39
C THR A 33 6.99 7.46 2.82
N ALA A 34 7.66 6.43 3.36
CA ALA A 34 7.36 5.91 4.68
C ALA A 34 7.49 6.98 5.80
N PRO A 35 8.50 7.87 5.80
CA PRO A 35 8.60 8.93 6.82
C PRO A 35 7.43 9.92 6.80
N VAL A 36 6.76 10.10 5.65
CA VAL A 36 5.58 10.97 5.53
C VAL A 36 4.40 10.39 6.32
N ALA A 37 4.26 9.07 6.36
CA ALA A 37 3.23 8.42 7.16
C ALA A 37 3.44 8.70 8.66
N ASP A 38 4.67 8.61 9.16
CA ASP A 38 5.01 8.93 10.54
C ASP A 38 4.76 10.41 10.87
N PHE A 39 5.08 11.31 9.95
CA PHE A 39 4.78 12.74 10.09
C PHE A 39 3.28 13.01 10.31
N TYR A 40 2.39 12.32 9.58
CA TYR A 40 0.94 12.45 9.77
C TYR A 40 0.41 11.66 10.97
N LYS A 41 1.08 10.56 11.36
CA LYS A 41 0.75 9.80 12.58
C LYS A 41 0.91 10.66 13.83
N ASN A 42 1.98 11.46 13.90
CA ASN A 42 2.22 12.39 15.02
C ASN A 42 1.17 13.53 15.09
N GLN A 43 0.39 13.74 14.03
CA GLN A 43 -0.70 14.72 13.99
C GLN A 43 -2.09 14.09 14.20
N SER A 44 -2.15 12.79 14.52
CA SER A 44 -3.42 12.03 14.57
C SER A 44 -4.20 12.04 13.24
N LYS A 45 -3.51 12.29 12.11
CA LYS A 45 -4.10 12.35 10.76
C LYS A 45 -3.87 11.08 9.94
N TYR A 46 -3.17 10.10 10.49
CA TYR A 46 -2.90 8.82 9.85
C TYR A 46 -3.61 7.68 10.59
N GLN A 47 -4.20 6.76 9.83
CA GLN A 47 -4.75 5.51 10.31
C GLN A 47 -4.24 4.37 9.41
N GLY A 48 -3.40 3.50 9.98
CA GLY A 48 -2.88 2.33 9.26
C GLY A 48 -3.91 1.21 9.22
N ILE A 49 -4.04 0.55 8.06
CA ILE A 49 -4.93 -0.60 7.83
C ILE A 49 -4.12 -1.73 7.19
N ASN A 50 -4.35 -2.96 7.64
CA ASN A 50 -3.68 -4.13 7.06
C ASN A 50 -4.22 -4.43 5.65
N GLY A 51 -3.35 -4.32 4.64
CA GLY A 51 -3.68 -4.61 3.24
C GLY A 51 -3.48 -6.07 2.81
N VAL A 52 -3.23 -6.99 3.74
CA VAL A 52 -3.03 -8.42 3.46
C VAL A 52 -4.29 -9.21 3.79
N GLY A 53 -4.88 -9.87 2.79
CA GLY A 53 -6.09 -10.66 2.93
C GLY A 53 -6.88 -10.75 1.64
N SER A 54 -8.12 -11.22 1.75
CA SER A 54 -9.09 -11.17 0.64
C SER A 54 -9.51 -9.72 0.38
N ILE A 55 -10.00 -9.45 -0.83
CA ILE A 55 -10.53 -8.11 -1.17
C ILE A 55 -11.70 -7.74 -0.26
N SER A 56 -12.58 -8.71 0.04
CA SER A 56 -13.75 -8.51 0.90
C SER A 56 -13.35 -8.08 2.32
N ASP A 57 -12.38 -8.78 2.92
CA ASP A 57 -11.93 -8.48 4.30
C ASP A 57 -11.29 -7.09 4.40
N ILE A 58 -10.45 -6.75 3.42
CA ILE A 58 -9.81 -5.44 3.35
C ILE A 58 -10.87 -4.35 3.17
N PHE A 59 -11.85 -4.56 2.28
CA PHE A 59 -12.93 -3.62 2.04
C PHE A 59 -13.77 -3.39 3.31
N ASN A 60 -14.19 -4.45 3.98
CA ASN A 60 -14.95 -4.36 5.23
C ASN A 60 -14.18 -3.63 6.34
N THR A 61 -12.87 -3.87 6.44
CA THR A 61 -12.03 -3.16 7.40
C THR A 61 -11.96 -1.65 7.10
N LEU A 62 -11.83 -1.28 5.81
CA LEU A 62 -11.80 0.12 5.39
C LEU A 62 -13.12 0.83 5.71
N THR A 63 -14.27 0.23 5.38
CA THR A 63 -15.58 0.85 5.64
C THR A 63 -15.82 1.05 7.12
N GLN A 64 -15.53 0.06 7.96
CA GLN A 64 -15.65 0.17 9.41
C GLN A 64 -14.84 1.34 9.98
N VAL A 65 -13.59 1.51 9.54
CA VAL A 65 -12.75 2.61 10.01
C VAL A 65 -13.26 3.98 9.54
N ILE A 66 -13.79 4.06 8.32
CA ILE A 66 -14.38 5.30 7.79
C ILE A 66 -15.63 5.67 8.60
N ASP A 67 -16.52 4.71 8.84
CA ASP A 67 -17.76 4.93 9.59
C ASP A 67 -17.49 5.37 11.04
N GLN A 68 -16.47 4.79 11.68
CA GLN A 68 -16.00 5.20 13.02
C GLN A 68 -15.48 6.64 13.07
N ARG A 69 -14.92 7.19 11.98
CA ARG A 69 -14.43 8.58 11.94
C ARG A 69 -15.52 9.61 11.68
N ASN A 70 -16.63 9.17 11.08
CA ASN A 70 -17.78 10.03 10.75
C ASN A 70 -18.85 10.07 11.85
N SER A 71 -18.68 9.28 12.92
CA SER A 71 -19.56 9.21 14.09
C SER A 71 -18.97 9.98 15.25
#